data_AF-A0A0L9TSC8-F1
#
_entry.id   AF-A0A0L9TSC8-F1
#
_cell.length_a   1.000
_cell.length_b   1.000
_cell.length_c   1.000
_cell.angle_alpha   90.00
_cell.angle_beta   90.00
_cell.angle_gamma   90.00
#
_symmetry.space_group_name_H-M   'P 1'
#
loop_
_entity.id
_entity.type
_entity.pdbx_description
1 polymer ?
#
loop_
_entity_poly.entity_id
_entity_poly.type
_entity_poly.pdbx_seq_one_letter_code
_entity_poly.pdbx_strand_id
1 'polypeptide(L)'
;MASSSSSSMITNPPTASTERSRDAKRRKKKKTQEREDEKQPRWKSQAQQQIYSSKLRQALARVNLGSASPKGKAVREAADRVLAVTARGRTRWSRAILTNRLKLKFTKHKRQRVAATSPGRSKRARVSVHRLKAKGGASVQRKVRFLGRLVPGCRKEPLPVVLEEAIDYIPALEMQVRAMNALFNLLSAASSSSSSSPSS
;
A
#
# COMPACT_ATOMS: atom_id res chain seq x y z
N MET A 1 25.55 38.28 59.26
CA MET A 1 25.28 38.06 57.82
C MET A 1 26.60 37.73 57.15
N ALA A 2 26.77 36.46 56.74
CA ALA A 2 27.10 36.04 55.37
C ALA A 2 28.63 36.05 55.08
N SER A 3 29.25 35.16 54.32
CA SER A 3 28.99 33.83 53.75
C SER A 3 30.35 33.37 53.18
N SER A 4 30.52 32.04 53.05
CA SER A 4 31.66 31.34 52.42
C SER A 4 31.97 31.82 50.98
N SER A 5 33.20 31.55 50.47
CA SER A 5 33.40 31.07 49.09
C SER A 5 34.81 30.55 48.81
N SER A 6 34.85 29.32 48.26
CA SER A 6 35.97 28.62 47.64
C SER A 6 36.40 29.26 46.31
N SER A 7 37.60 28.92 45.80
CA SER A 7 37.77 28.81 44.35
C SER A 7 38.89 27.82 43.98
N SER A 8 38.49 26.81 43.20
CA SER A 8 39.32 25.70 42.72
C SER A 8 39.77 25.98 41.29
N MET A 9 40.99 25.55 40.98
CA MET A 9 41.66 25.70 39.68
C MET A 9 40.85 25.06 38.54
N ILE A 10 40.66 25.82 37.45
CA ILE A 10 40.01 25.41 36.21
C ILE A 10 41.04 24.73 35.30
N THR A 11 40.79 23.49 34.89
CA THR A 11 41.40 22.88 33.69
C THR A 11 40.29 22.41 32.75
N ASN A 12 40.34 22.93 31.52
CA ASN A 12 39.41 22.61 30.42
C ASN A 12 39.69 21.22 29.79
N PRO A 13 38.72 20.62 29.07
CA PRO A 13 38.78 19.25 28.56
C PRO A 13 39.25 19.16 27.09
N PRO A 14 39.74 18.00 26.61
CA PRO A 14 39.80 17.71 25.18
C PRO A 14 38.74 16.69 24.73
N THR A 15 38.00 17.13 23.71
CA THR A 15 37.60 16.35 22.51
C THR A 15 36.70 15.12 22.68
N ALA A 16 35.38 15.35 22.71
CA ALA A 16 34.36 14.34 22.37
C ALA A 16 33.37 14.84 21.29
N SER A 17 33.85 15.63 20.31
CA SER A 17 32.98 16.38 19.38
C SER A 17 32.90 15.81 17.95
N THR A 18 33.51 14.66 17.64
CA THR A 18 33.55 14.16 16.25
C THR A 18 32.48 13.10 15.96
N GLU A 19 31.99 12.37 16.96
CA GLU A 19 31.01 11.29 16.77
C GLU A 19 29.57 11.78 16.54
N ARG A 20 29.12 12.80 17.30
CA ARG A 20 27.77 13.38 17.12
C ARG A 20 27.53 13.99 15.74
N SER A 21 28.60 14.43 15.07
CA SER A 21 28.53 15.05 13.74
C SER A 21 28.19 14.05 12.63
N ARG A 22 28.65 12.80 12.75
CA ARG A 22 28.39 11.74 11.74
C ARG A 22 26.92 11.30 11.75
N ASP A 23 26.33 11.15 12.93
CA ASP A 23 24.91 10.80 13.08
C ASP A 23 23.97 11.92 12.63
N ALA A 24 24.32 13.18 12.91
CA ALA A 24 23.57 14.33 12.42
C ALA A 24 23.59 14.44 10.88
N LYS A 25 24.75 14.19 10.25
CA LYS A 25 24.87 14.16 8.78
C LYS A 25 24.09 13.00 8.16
N ARG A 26 24.09 11.82 8.78
CA ARG A 26 23.35 10.63 8.31
C ARG A 26 21.83 10.80 8.44
N ARG A 27 21.36 11.41 9.54
CA ARG A 27 19.95 11.80 9.73
C ARG A 27 19.50 12.89 8.76
N LYS A 28 20.35 13.89 8.48
CA LYS A 28 20.05 14.95 7.51
C LYS A 28 19.97 14.40 6.08
N LYS A 29 20.88 13.49 5.68
CA LYS A 29 20.85 12.82 4.37
C LYS A 29 19.60 11.95 4.18
N LYS A 30 19.17 11.22 5.23
CA LYS A 30 17.91 10.45 5.21
C LYS A 30 16.67 11.34 5.07
N LYS A 31 16.66 12.50 5.73
CA LYS A 31 15.54 13.47 5.68
C LYS A 31 15.48 14.23 4.35
N THR A 32 16.63 14.46 3.70
CA THR A 32 16.69 15.08 2.36
C THR A 32 16.26 14.10 1.27
N GLN A 33 16.68 12.84 1.36
CA GLN A 33 16.29 11.79 0.41
C GLN A 33 14.78 11.52 0.49
N GLU A 34 14.18 11.53 1.69
CA GLU A 34 12.72 11.45 1.85
C GLU A 34 11.97 12.63 1.22
N ARG A 35 12.55 13.84 1.14
CA ARG A 35 11.90 15.02 0.51
C ARG A 35 12.01 15.04 -1.01
N GLU A 36 13.07 14.49 -1.59
CA GLU A 36 13.19 14.38 -3.06
C GLU A 36 12.35 13.23 -3.63
N ASP A 37 12.21 12.13 -2.87
CA ASP A 37 11.32 11.02 -3.19
C ASP A 37 9.82 11.41 -3.17
N GLU A 38 9.43 12.57 -2.65
CA GLU A 38 8.03 13.05 -2.70
C GLU A 38 7.65 13.68 -4.04
N LYS A 39 8.61 14.12 -4.86
CA LYS A 39 8.30 14.80 -6.14
C LYS A 39 8.17 13.84 -7.32
N GLN A 40 8.78 12.67 -7.24
CA GLN A 40 8.67 11.64 -8.26
C GLN A 40 7.72 10.55 -7.77
N PRO A 41 6.76 10.07 -8.59
CA PRO A 41 5.97 8.91 -8.22
C PRO A 41 6.92 7.73 -8.01
N ARG A 42 7.19 7.40 -6.75
CA ARG A 42 8.15 6.38 -6.30
C ARG A 42 8.02 5.05 -7.06
N TRP A 43 6.80 4.75 -7.49
CA TRP A 43 6.44 3.58 -8.29
C TRP A 43 7.04 3.54 -9.70
N LYS A 44 7.52 4.66 -10.24
CA LYS A 44 8.22 4.74 -11.53
C LYS A 44 9.73 4.55 -11.41
N SER A 45 10.30 4.52 -10.21
CA SER A 45 11.74 4.33 -10.02
C SER A 45 12.17 2.90 -10.37
N GLN A 46 13.26 2.77 -11.13
CA GLN A 46 13.83 1.48 -11.52
C GLN A 46 14.21 0.64 -10.29
N ALA A 47 14.75 1.26 -9.24
CA ALA A 47 15.10 0.55 -8.01
C ALA A 47 13.87 -0.07 -7.34
N GLN A 48 12.77 0.68 -7.28
CA GLN A 48 11.50 0.20 -6.71
C GLN A 48 10.92 -0.94 -7.56
N GLN A 49 11.02 -0.85 -8.89
CA GLN A 49 10.62 -1.92 -9.81
C GLN A 49 11.41 -3.22 -9.58
N GLN A 50 12.73 -3.14 -9.34
CA GLN A 50 13.55 -4.32 -9.05
C GLN A 50 13.21 -4.95 -7.69
N ILE A 51 12.96 -4.13 -6.67
CA ILE A 51 12.50 -4.60 -5.35
C ILE A 51 11.14 -5.29 -5.47
N TYR A 52 10.25 -4.75 -6.31
CA TYR A 52 8.95 -5.35 -6.56
C TYR A 52 9.06 -6.66 -7.34
N SER A 53 9.79 -6.69 -8.45
CA SER A 53 9.94 -7.87 -9.32
C SER A 53 10.54 -9.07 -8.58
N SER A 54 11.59 -8.84 -7.80
CA SER A 54 12.24 -9.88 -6.98
C SER A 54 11.26 -10.51 -5.96
N LYS A 55 10.51 -9.68 -5.24
CA LYS A 55 9.48 -10.16 -4.29
C LYS A 55 8.31 -10.85 -4.98
N LEU A 56 7.90 -10.36 -6.15
CA LEU A 56 6.83 -10.94 -6.94
C LEU A 56 7.18 -12.37 -7.37
N ARG A 57 8.40 -12.58 -7.90
CA ARG A 57 8.89 -13.92 -8.26
C ARG A 57 8.84 -14.89 -7.07
N GLN A 58 9.32 -14.44 -5.91
CA GLN A 58 9.31 -15.27 -4.70
C GLN A 58 7.88 -15.61 -4.23
N ALA A 59 6.95 -14.65 -4.33
CA ALA A 59 5.56 -14.87 -3.95
C ALA A 59 4.84 -15.82 -4.92
N LEU A 60 5.06 -15.65 -6.22
CA LEU A 60 4.47 -16.51 -7.26
C LEU A 60 4.98 -17.96 -7.18
N ALA A 61 6.27 -18.15 -6.89
CA ALA A 61 6.80 -19.49 -6.63
C ALA A 61 6.02 -20.18 -5.51
N ARG A 62 5.75 -19.50 -4.38
CA ARG A 62 4.95 -20.07 -3.28
C ARG A 62 3.51 -20.38 -3.68
N VAL A 63 2.88 -19.59 -4.55
CA VAL A 63 1.52 -19.84 -5.04
C VAL A 63 1.48 -21.09 -5.93
N ASN A 64 2.52 -21.32 -6.74
CA ASN A 64 2.63 -22.50 -7.60
C ASN A 64 2.87 -23.79 -6.80
N LEU A 65 3.62 -23.74 -5.69
CA LEU A 65 3.90 -24.92 -4.87
C LEU A 65 2.74 -25.32 -3.94
N GLY A 66 1.80 -24.43 -3.62
CA GLY A 66 0.93 -24.59 -2.45
C GLY A 66 -0.58 -24.47 -2.65
N SER A 67 -1.13 -24.46 -3.89
CA SER A 67 -2.52 -24.02 -4.08
C SER A 67 -3.48 -25.04 -4.70
N ALA A 68 -4.46 -25.47 -3.88
CA ALA A 68 -5.74 -26.09 -4.26
C ALA A 68 -6.86 -25.07 -4.61
N SER A 69 -6.54 -23.77 -4.68
CA SER A 69 -7.45 -22.65 -5.00
C SER A 69 -7.33 -22.24 -6.48
N PRO A 70 -8.35 -21.59 -7.10
CA PRO A 70 -8.26 -21.12 -8.48
C PRO A 70 -7.02 -20.27 -8.71
N LYS A 71 -6.07 -20.79 -9.49
CA LYS A 71 -4.72 -20.25 -9.69
C LYS A 71 -4.72 -18.74 -9.96
N GLY A 72 -5.67 -18.24 -10.76
CA GLY A 72 -5.78 -16.81 -11.09
C GLY A 72 -6.09 -15.88 -9.90
N LYS A 73 -6.92 -16.31 -8.94
CA LYS A 73 -7.23 -15.49 -7.76
C LYS A 73 -6.03 -15.40 -6.81
N ALA A 74 -5.33 -16.51 -6.62
CA ALA A 74 -4.14 -16.57 -5.79
C ALA A 74 -2.98 -15.72 -6.35
N VAL A 75 -2.77 -15.76 -7.67
CA VAL A 75 -1.78 -14.93 -8.36
C VAL A 75 -2.08 -13.44 -8.20
N ARG A 76 -3.34 -13.03 -8.44
CA ARG A 76 -3.77 -11.64 -8.26
C ARG A 76 -3.57 -11.17 -6.82
N GLU A 77 -4.01 -11.96 -5.85
CA GLU A 77 -3.80 -11.63 -4.44
C GLU A 77 -2.32 -11.54 -4.06
N ALA A 78 -1.47 -12.42 -4.59
CA ALA A 78 -0.03 -12.38 -4.33
C ALA A 78 0.60 -11.09 -4.89
N ALA A 79 0.25 -10.72 -6.12
CA ALA A 79 0.71 -9.49 -6.75
C ALA A 79 0.28 -8.25 -5.94
N ASP A 80 -1.00 -8.14 -5.59
CA ASP A 80 -1.54 -7.00 -4.84
C ASP A 80 -0.90 -6.90 -3.45
N ARG A 81 -0.63 -8.03 -2.78
CA ARG A 81 0.08 -8.05 -1.49
C ARG A 81 1.53 -7.63 -1.60
N VAL A 82 2.25 -8.14 -2.59
CA VAL A 82 3.64 -7.74 -2.82
C VAL A 82 3.69 -6.24 -3.11
N LEU A 83 2.76 -5.71 -3.91
CA LEU A 83 2.64 -4.28 -4.17
C LEU A 83 2.45 -3.51 -2.86
N ALA A 84 1.50 -3.91 -2.01
CA ALA A 84 1.26 -3.28 -0.72
C ALA A 84 2.46 -3.38 0.26
N VAL A 85 3.18 -4.51 0.29
CA VAL A 85 4.39 -4.69 1.11
C VAL A 85 5.52 -3.78 0.63
N THR A 86 5.69 -3.61 -0.69
CA THR A 86 6.70 -2.69 -1.25
C THR A 86 6.40 -1.21 -0.97
N ALA A 87 5.12 -0.87 -0.82
CA ALA A 87 4.67 0.44 -0.33
C ALA A 87 5.00 0.66 1.16
N ARG A 88 5.31 -0.41 1.91
CA ARG A 88 5.60 -0.41 3.36
C ARG A 88 4.43 0.06 4.22
N GLY A 89 3.19 -0.06 3.75
CA GLY A 89 2.01 0.36 4.52
C GLY A 89 1.92 1.88 4.77
N ARG A 90 2.64 2.70 3.99
CA ARG A 90 2.63 4.17 4.15
C ARG A 90 1.33 4.78 3.65
N THR A 91 0.79 4.25 2.56
CA THR A 91 -0.43 4.73 1.90
C THR A 91 -1.67 4.09 2.51
N ARG A 92 -2.85 4.72 2.39
CA ARG A 92 -4.10 4.09 2.85
C ARG A 92 -4.41 2.86 2.03
N TRP A 93 -4.20 2.89 0.71
CA TRP A 93 -4.48 1.73 -0.14
C TRP A 93 -3.60 0.52 0.23
N SER A 94 -2.32 0.72 0.57
CA SER A 94 -1.44 -0.40 0.96
C SER A 94 -1.85 -1.01 2.29
N ARG A 95 -2.19 -0.17 3.29
CA ARG A 95 -2.76 -0.63 4.57
C ARG A 95 -4.08 -1.35 4.37
N ALA A 96 -4.94 -0.85 3.48
CA ALA A 96 -6.22 -1.49 3.18
C ALA A 96 -6.03 -2.88 2.59
N ILE A 97 -5.09 -3.07 1.64
CA ILE A 97 -4.78 -4.38 1.07
C ILE A 97 -4.24 -5.34 2.14
N LEU A 98 -3.30 -4.90 2.97
CA LEU A 98 -2.71 -5.74 4.03
C LEU A 98 -3.74 -6.18 5.08
N THR A 99 -4.66 -5.28 5.45
CA THR A 99 -5.67 -5.53 6.50
C THR A 99 -6.94 -6.21 5.99
N ASN A 100 -7.21 -6.22 4.67
CA ASN A 100 -8.46 -6.76 4.10
C ASN A 100 -8.68 -8.25 4.44
N ARG A 101 -7.60 -9.02 4.60
CA ARG A 101 -7.69 -10.45 4.94
C ARG A 101 -7.97 -10.70 6.42
N LEU A 102 -7.48 -9.85 7.30
CA LEU A 102 -7.80 -9.93 8.73
C LEU A 102 -9.32 -9.78 8.89
N LYS A 103 -9.90 -8.76 8.24
CA LYS A 103 -11.35 -8.55 8.24
C LYS A 103 -12.12 -9.73 7.63
N LEU A 104 -11.64 -10.34 6.54
CA LEU A 104 -12.32 -11.51 5.96
C LEU A 104 -12.30 -12.74 6.89
N LYS A 105 -11.27 -12.90 7.73
CA LYS A 105 -11.24 -13.96 8.75
C LYS A 105 -12.20 -13.66 9.92
N PHE A 106 -12.31 -12.40 10.33
CA PHE A 106 -13.22 -12.00 11.41
C PHE A 106 -14.69 -11.87 10.99
N THR A 107 -14.99 -11.67 9.69
CA THR A 107 -16.37 -11.58 9.19
C THR A 107 -17.02 -12.94 8.94
N LYS A 108 -16.24 -14.01 8.77
CA LYS A 108 -16.76 -15.37 8.59
C LYS A 108 -17.58 -15.85 9.79
N HIS A 109 -17.20 -15.49 11.01
CA HIS A 109 -17.94 -15.86 12.22
C HIS A 109 -19.25 -15.08 12.43
N LYS A 110 -19.45 -13.94 11.74
CA LYS A 110 -20.67 -13.13 11.89
C LYS A 110 -21.82 -13.57 10.98
N ARG A 111 -21.55 -14.37 9.94
CA ARG A 111 -22.58 -14.79 8.97
C ARG A 111 -23.34 -16.07 9.35
N GLN A 112 -22.99 -16.72 10.47
CA GLN A 112 -23.67 -17.94 10.96
C GLN A 112 -24.71 -17.67 12.05
N ARG A 113 -25.36 -16.50 12.03
CA ARG A 113 -26.55 -16.23 12.86
C ARG A 113 -27.50 -15.31 12.10
N VAL A 114 -28.22 -15.84 11.11
CA VAL A 114 -29.65 -15.52 10.92
C VAL A 114 -30.28 -16.64 10.08
N ALA A 115 -30.76 -17.68 10.76
CA ALA A 115 -31.78 -18.58 10.23
C ALA A 115 -32.70 -18.93 11.40
N ALA A 116 -33.55 -17.98 11.75
CA ALA A 116 -34.73 -18.20 12.57
C ALA A 116 -35.84 -17.34 11.95
N THR A 117 -36.82 -18.04 11.38
CA THR A 117 -38.22 -17.66 11.17
C THR A 117 -38.75 -16.81 12.36
N SER A 118 -39.62 -15.80 12.27
CA SER A 118 -40.53 -15.25 11.25
C SER A 118 -40.97 -13.82 11.71
N PRO A 119 -42.14 -13.22 11.37
CA PRO A 119 -42.26 -12.03 10.53
C PRO A 119 -42.83 -10.77 11.26
N GLY A 120 -42.72 -9.60 10.63
CA GLY A 120 -43.71 -8.52 10.81
C GLY A 120 -43.21 -7.12 11.15
N ARG A 121 -43.80 -6.14 10.43
CA ARG A 121 -44.12 -4.76 10.85
C ARG A 121 -42.91 -3.79 10.96
N SER A 122 -42.88 -2.56 10.46
CA SER A 122 -43.85 -1.68 9.78
C SER A 122 -43.08 -0.46 9.23
N LYS A 123 -43.64 0.12 8.17
CA LYS A 123 -43.32 1.43 7.58
C LYS A 123 -43.00 2.49 8.65
N ARG A 124 -41.87 3.18 8.50
CA ARG A 124 -41.76 4.62 8.78
C ARG A 124 -41.14 5.28 7.56
N ALA A 125 -42.02 5.78 6.69
CA ALA A 125 -41.64 6.76 5.69
C ALA A 125 -41.19 8.03 6.44
N ARG A 126 -39.88 8.23 6.53
CA ARG A 126 -39.35 9.56 6.87
C ARG A 126 -39.29 10.31 5.55
N VAL A 127 -40.17 11.31 5.43
CA VAL A 127 -40.17 12.30 4.36
C VAL A 127 -38.74 12.80 4.19
N SER A 128 -38.09 12.40 3.10
CA SER A 128 -36.80 12.95 2.74
C SER A 128 -37.06 14.29 2.07
N VAL A 129 -36.77 15.37 2.77
CA VAL A 129 -36.66 16.69 2.16
C VAL A 129 -35.65 16.58 1.02
N HIS A 130 -36.15 16.62 -0.22
CA HIS A 130 -35.31 16.63 -1.41
C HIS A 130 -34.56 17.95 -1.43
N ARG A 131 -33.36 17.98 -0.83
CA ARG A 131 -32.39 19.04 -1.07
C ARG A 131 -32.15 19.10 -2.58
N LEU A 132 -32.60 20.19 -3.19
CA LEU A 132 -32.32 20.54 -4.58
C LEU A 132 -30.80 20.58 -4.77
N LYS A 133 -30.24 19.46 -5.21
CA LYS A 133 -28.83 19.33 -5.51
C LYS A 133 -28.63 19.89 -6.90
N ALA A 134 -27.91 21.02 -6.99
CA ALA A 134 -27.46 21.62 -8.24
C ALA A 134 -27.01 20.52 -9.23
N LYS A 135 -27.58 20.56 -10.42
CA LYS A 135 -27.57 19.48 -11.45
C LYS A 135 -26.15 19.03 -11.82
N GLY A 136 -25.13 19.87 -11.65
CA GLY A 136 -23.71 19.54 -11.85
C GLY A 136 -23.03 18.77 -10.70
N GLY A 137 -23.49 18.92 -9.46
CA GLY A 137 -22.86 18.29 -8.30
C GLY A 137 -23.16 16.79 -8.16
N ALA A 138 -24.20 16.28 -8.82
CA ALA A 138 -24.57 14.86 -8.74
C ALA A 138 -23.65 13.95 -9.56
N SER A 139 -23.18 14.40 -10.73
CA SER A 139 -22.30 13.63 -11.61
C SER A 139 -20.89 13.49 -11.04
N VAL A 140 -20.30 14.59 -10.56
CA VAL A 140 -18.99 14.60 -9.89
C VAL A 140 -19.04 13.69 -8.68
N GLN A 141 -20.06 13.82 -7.84
CA GLN A 141 -20.20 12.99 -6.64
C GLN A 141 -20.39 11.50 -6.96
N ARG A 142 -21.05 11.15 -8.08
CA ARG A 142 -21.10 9.77 -8.57
C ARG A 142 -19.72 9.26 -8.98
N LYS A 143 -18.92 10.08 -9.68
CA LYS A 143 -17.53 9.78 -10.03
C LYS A 143 -16.62 9.64 -8.81
N VAL A 144 -16.74 10.53 -7.81
CA VAL A 144 -15.99 10.41 -6.53
C VAL A 144 -16.31 9.09 -5.83
N ARG A 145 -17.61 8.75 -5.73
CA ARG A 145 -18.04 7.48 -5.13
C ARG A 145 -17.53 6.26 -5.90
N PHE A 146 -17.45 6.36 -7.22
CA PHE A 146 -16.90 5.31 -8.06
C PHE A 146 -15.40 5.15 -7.82
N LEU A 147 -14.64 6.25 -7.85
CA LEU A 147 -13.21 6.25 -7.60
C LEU A 147 -12.87 5.71 -6.20
N GLY A 148 -13.62 6.12 -5.17
CA GLY A 148 -13.47 5.59 -3.81
C GLY A 148 -13.82 4.10 -3.66
N ARG A 149 -14.47 3.47 -4.65
CA ARG A 149 -14.66 2.01 -4.70
C ARG A 149 -13.53 1.29 -5.44
N LEU A 150 -12.85 1.97 -6.35
CA LEU A 150 -11.73 1.42 -7.11
C LEU A 150 -10.43 1.44 -6.31
N VAL A 151 -10.15 2.54 -5.63
CA VAL A 151 -8.93 2.69 -4.83
C VAL A 151 -9.14 1.99 -3.47
N PRO A 152 -8.31 1.00 -3.12
CA PRO A 152 -8.42 0.32 -1.83
C PRO A 152 -8.39 1.30 -0.67
N GLY A 153 -9.26 1.11 0.33
CA GLY A 153 -9.29 1.96 1.53
C GLY A 153 -9.92 3.34 1.36
N CYS A 154 -10.36 3.73 0.16
CA CYS A 154 -10.92 5.06 -0.12
C CYS A 154 -12.46 5.12 -0.09
N ARG A 155 -13.11 4.10 0.46
CA ARG A 155 -14.57 3.99 0.44
C ARG A 155 -15.18 4.97 1.45
N LYS A 156 -15.93 5.96 0.94
CA LYS A 156 -16.58 7.05 1.71
C LYS A 156 -15.59 8.10 2.25
N GLU A 157 -14.39 8.18 1.69
CA GLU A 157 -13.42 9.24 2.02
C GLU A 157 -13.76 10.55 1.28
N PRO A 158 -13.27 11.71 1.77
CA PRO A 158 -13.45 12.99 1.10
C PRO A 158 -12.63 13.05 -0.20
N LEU A 159 -13.09 13.87 -1.16
CA LEU A 159 -12.50 13.96 -2.51
C LEU A 159 -10.98 14.16 -2.53
N PRO A 160 -10.37 15.07 -1.73
CA PRO A 160 -8.92 15.27 -1.74
C PRO A 160 -8.14 13.99 -1.44
N VAL A 161 -8.55 13.26 -0.40
CA VAL A 161 -7.91 12.01 0.01
C VAL A 161 -8.04 10.93 -1.07
N VAL A 162 -9.20 10.84 -1.72
CA VAL A 162 -9.42 9.86 -2.80
C VAL A 162 -8.50 10.15 -4.00
N LEU A 163 -8.29 11.42 -4.34
CA LEU A 163 -7.43 11.81 -5.45
C LEU A 163 -5.95 11.58 -5.13
N GLU A 164 -5.48 11.96 -3.95
CA GLU A 164 -4.10 11.72 -3.51
C GLU A 164 -3.75 10.23 -3.58
N GLU A 165 -4.61 9.37 -3.03
CA GLU A 165 -4.40 7.93 -3.06
C GLU A 165 -4.54 7.35 -4.48
N ALA A 166 -5.40 7.92 -5.34
CA ALA A 166 -5.50 7.50 -6.75
C ALA A 166 -4.25 7.85 -7.55
N ILE A 167 -3.69 9.05 -7.35
CA ILE A 167 -2.46 9.53 -8.01
C ILE A 167 -1.28 8.62 -7.64
N ASP A 168 -1.23 8.09 -6.42
CA ASP A 168 -0.21 7.12 -6.02
C ASP A 168 -0.51 5.69 -6.51
N TYR A 169 -1.78 5.26 -6.49
CA TYR A 169 -2.15 3.88 -6.81
C TYR A 169 -2.07 3.55 -8.31
N ILE A 170 -2.36 4.50 -9.21
CA ILE A 170 -2.25 4.30 -10.67
C ILE A 170 -0.83 3.86 -11.07
N PRO A 171 0.24 4.63 -10.77
CA PRO A 171 1.59 4.21 -11.16
C PRO A 171 2.05 2.95 -10.41
N ALA A 172 1.52 2.66 -9.22
CA ALA A 172 1.75 1.39 -8.53
C ALA A 172 1.20 0.20 -9.34
N LEU A 173 -0.01 0.33 -9.87
CA LEU A 173 -0.62 -0.66 -10.76
C LEU A 173 0.13 -0.79 -12.09
N GLU A 174 0.56 0.32 -12.69
CA GLU A 174 1.38 0.29 -13.90
C GLU A 174 2.67 -0.50 -13.70
N MET A 175 3.36 -0.29 -12.57
CA MET A 175 4.56 -1.05 -12.21
C MET A 175 4.25 -2.55 -12.04
N GLN A 176 3.14 -2.88 -11.38
CA GLN A 176 2.68 -4.26 -11.24
C GLN A 176 2.46 -4.93 -12.61
N VAL A 177 1.79 -4.26 -13.54
CA VAL A 177 1.54 -4.76 -14.91
C VAL A 177 2.87 -4.94 -15.66
N ARG A 178 3.75 -3.94 -15.65
CA ARG A 178 5.07 -4.02 -16.31
C ARG A 178 5.89 -5.21 -15.82
N ALA A 179 5.96 -5.41 -14.51
CA ALA A 179 6.72 -6.51 -13.93
C ALA A 179 6.06 -7.88 -14.17
N MET A 180 4.73 -7.99 -14.15
CA MET A 180 4.05 -9.23 -14.51
C MET A 180 4.28 -9.60 -15.98
N ASN A 181 4.23 -8.62 -16.89
CA ASN A 181 4.51 -8.83 -18.31
C ASN A 181 5.97 -9.26 -18.54
N ALA A 182 6.93 -8.64 -17.84
CA ALA A 182 8.33 -9.05 -17.93
C ALA A 182 8.53 -10.52 -17.50
N LEU A 183 7.86 -10.95 -16.42
CA LEU A 183 7.90 -12.35 -15.99
C LEU A 183 7.26 -13.31 -17.00
N PHE A 184 6.14 -12.91 -17.59
CA PHE A 184 5.48 -13.69 -18.64
C PHE A 184 6.40 -13.87 -19.85
N ASN A 185 7.04 -12.79 -20.33
CA ASN A 185 7.94 -12.84 -21.48
C ASN A 185 9.15 -13.75 -21.22
N LEU A 186 9.75 -13.68 -20.03
CA LEU A 186 10.86 -14.56 -19.64
C LEU A 186 10.43 -16.04 -19.60
N LEU A 187 9.23 -16.33 -19.07
CA LEU A 187 8.72 -17.70 -19.00
C LEU A 187 8.34 -18.23 -20.39
N SER A 188 7.73 -17.40 -21.23
CA SER A 188 7.39 -17.74 -22.61
C SER A 188 8.64 -18.04 -23.44
N ALA A 189 9.68 -17.20 -23.33
CA ALA A 189 10.96 -17.41 -24.02
C ALA A 189 11.68 -18.69 -23.55
N ALA A 190 11.64 -18.99 -22.25
CA ALA A 190 12.22 -20.22 -21.71
C ALA A 190 11.46 -21.48 -22.18
N SER A 191 10.13 -21.40 -22.35
CA SER A 191 9.37 -22.53 -22.88
C SER A 191 9.69 -22.83 -24.35
N SER A 192 9.91 -21.81 -25.17
CA SER A 192 10.30 -21.99 -26.58
C SER A 192 11.70 -22.58 -26.77
N SER A 193 12.65 -22.32 -25.86
CA SER A 193 13.99 -22.91 -25.93
C SER A 193 14.03 -24.36 -25.43
N SER A 194 13.12 -24.75 -24.54
CA SER A 194 13.00 -26.14 -24.09
C SER A 194 12.44 -27.09 -25.15
N SER A 195 11.60 -26.59 -26.08
CA SER A 195 11.07 -27.36 -27.21
C SER A 195 12.05 -27.55 -28.37
N SER A 196 13.17 -26.82 -28.39
CA SER A 196 14.19 -26.88 -29.45
C SER A 196 15.42 -27.70 -29.04
N SER A 197 15.34 -28.54 -28.00
CA SER A 197 16.39 -29.51 -27.68
C SER A 197 16.19 -30.74 -28.57
N PRO A 198 17.00 -30.97 -29.62
CA PRO A 198 16.93 -32.20 -30.40
C PRO A 198 17.35 -33.37 -29.50
N SER A 199 16.50 -34.39 -29.44
CA SER A 199 16.87 -35.69 -28.89
C SER A 199 17.83 -36.38 -29.84
N SER A 200 19.11 -36.42 -29.46
CA SER A 200 20.21 -37.26 -29.99
C SER A 200 20.63 -37.02 -31.45
#